data_AF-A0A2W6DSS5-F1
#
_entry.id   AF-A0A2W6DSS5-F1
#
_cell.length_a   1.000
_cell.length_b   1.000
_cell.length_c   1.000
_cell.angle_alpha   90.00
_cell.angle_beta   90.00
_cell.angle_gamma   90.00
#
_symmetry.space_group_name_H-M   'P 1'
#
loop_
_entity.id
_entity.type
_entity.pdbx_description
1 polymer ?
#
loop_
_entity_poly.entity_id
_entity_poly.type
_entity_poly.pdbx_seq_one_letter_code
_entity_poly.pdbx_strand_id
1 'polypeptide(L)'
;MHSLWHQIATRYADRPPSLVFELVNEPRAPMTPEQWNELLATTLCVVRAVDPDREVLVGPVMANAVAALSSLELPNDPHLTATVHYYSPFAFTHQGAWWEPGSAAWIGTTWSTAADRAAVTADLVSARS
;
A
#
# COMPACT_ATOMS: atom_id res chain seq x y z
N MET A 1 5.88 11.78 -11.28
CA MET A 1 4.73 10.87 -11.09
C MET A 1 3.54 11.29 -11.94
N HIS A 2 3.15 12.57 -11.92
CA HIS A 2 2.02 13.10 -12.69
C HIS A 2 2.01 12.74 -14.17
N SER A 3 3.11 12.98 -14.91
CA SER A 3 3.15 12.66 -16.35
C SER A 3 3.00 11.17 -16.66
N LEU A 4 3.49 10.30 -15.78
CA LEU A 4 3.33 8.85 -15.93
C LEU A 4 1.86 8.46 -15.74
N TRP A 5 1.24 8.94 -14.66
CA TRP A 5 -0.15 8.65 -14.37
C TRP A 5 -1.14 9.26 -15.35
N HIS A 6 -0.84 10.45 -15.89
CA HIS A 6 -1.61 11.01 -16.99
C HIS A 6 -1.59 10.07 -18.21
N GLN A 7 -0.40 9.60 -18.63
CA GLN A 7 -0.28 8.67 -19.75
C GLN A 7 -1.01 7.34 -19.50
N ILE A 8 -0.87 6.77 -18.29
CA ILE A 8 -1.54 5.51 -17.92
C ILE A 8 -3.06 5.69 -17.91
N ALA A 9 -3.56 6.74 -17.24
CA ALA A 9 -5.00 7.02 -17.16
C ALA A 9 -5.59 7.24 -18.55
N THR A 10 -4.94 8.06 -19.40
CA THR A 10 -5.41 8.29 -20.78
C THR A 10 -5.39 7.02 -21.61
N ARG A 11 -4.35 6.20 -21.47
CA ARG A 11 -4.20 4.96 -22.24
C ARG A 11 -5.25 3.90 -21.91
N TYR A 12 -5.82 3.94 -20.72
CA TYR A 12 -6.74 2.93 -20.20
C TYR A 12 -8.12 3.47 -19.79
N ALA A 13 -8.44 4.73 -20.12
CA ALA A 13 -9.72 5.35 -19.78
C ALA A 13 -10.94 4.59 -20.33
N ASP A 14 -10.78 3.89 -21.47
CA ASP A 14 -11.84 3.11 -22.12
C ASP A 14 -11.98 1.68 -21.59
N ARG A 15 -11.17 1.30 -20.59
CA ARG A 15 -11.15 -0.08 -20.07
C ARG A 15 -12.30 -0.31 -19.09
N PRO A 16 -12.81 -1.56 -19.00
CA PRO A 16 -13.91 -1.89 -18.09
C PRO A 16 -13.60 -1.48 -16.64
N PRO A 17 -14.62 -1.18 -15.80
CA PRO A 17 -14.43 -0.80 -14.39
C PRO A 17 -13.69 -1.83 -13.54
N SER A 18 -13.58 -3.09 -13.99
CA SER A 18 -12.79 -4.13 -13.34
C SER A 18 -11.27 -3.87 -13.38
N LEU A 19 -10.80 -2.97 -14.25
CA LEU A 19 -9.42 -2.47 -14.17
C LEU A 19 -9.35 -1.43 -13.06
N VAL A 20 -8.43 -1.61 -12.13
CA VAL A 20 -8.20 -0.71 -10.99
C VAL A 20 -6.77 -0.16 -11.11
N PHE A 21 -6.55 1.07 -10.65
CA PHE A 21 -5.22 1.66 -10.60
C PHE A 21 -4.66 1.65 -9.18
N GLU A 22 -3.46 1.13 -8.97
CA GLU A 22 -2.71 1.33 -7.73
C GLU A 22 -1.63 2.38 -7.98
N LEU A 23 -1.70 3.54 -7.30
CA LEU A 23 -0.87 4.69 -7.67
C LEU A 23 0.63 4.46 -7.48
N VAL A 24 1.00 3.92 -6.31
CA VAL A 24 2.37 3.57 -5.96
C VAL A 24 2.34 2.35 -5.07
N ASN A 25 3.04 1.31 -5.49
CA ASN A 25 3.31 0.15 -4.65
C ASN A 25 4.36 0.50 -3.58
N GLU A 26 4.05 0.23 -2.32
CA GLU A 26 4.96 0.30 -1.18
C GLU A 26 5.80 1.61 -1.09
N PRO A 27 5.16 2.78 -0.90
CA PRO A 27 5.91 3.98 -0.54
C PRO A 27 6.78 3.70 0.69
N ARG A 28 8.08 3.99 0.59
CA ARG A 28 9.06 3.67 1.64
C ARG A 28 10.13 4.75 1.74
N ALA A 29 10.96 4.65 2.78
CA ALA A 29 12.04 5.59 3.03
C ALA A 29 12.89 5.82 1.76
N PRO A 30 13.29 7.08 1.47
CA PRO A 30 13.21 8.25 2.34
C PRO A 30 11.86 9.02 2.30
N MET A 31 10.80 8.50 1.69
CA MET A 31 9.48 9.16 1.64
C MET A 31 8.85 9.29 3.04
N THR A 32 8.49 10.51 3.46
CA THR A 32 7.72 10.73 4.70
C THR A 32 6.20 10.62 4.45
N PRO A 33 5.38 10.40 5.50
CA PRO A 33 3.92 10.42 5.34
C PRO A 33 3.39 11.71 4.69
N GLU A 34 3.91 12.87 5.06
CA GLU A 34 3.46 14.17 4.55
C GLU A 34 3.75 14.30 3.05
N GLN A 35 4.98 13.94 2.65
CA GLN A 35 5.38 13.92 1.24
C GLN A 35 4.53 12.94 0.43
N TRP A 36 4.23 11.78 1.02
CA TRP A 36 3.37 10.79 0.37
C TRP A 36 1.94 11.29 0.21
N ASN A 37 1.32 11.84 1.25
CA ASN A 37 -0.06 12.34 1.21
C ASN A 37 -0.22 13.50 0.20
N GLU A 38 0.75 14.43 0.13
CA GLU A 38 0.76 15.49 -0.88
C GLU A 38 0.87 14.92 -2.30
N LEU A 39 1.79 13.99 -2.51
CA LEU A 39 2.03 13.37 -3.80
C LEU A 39 0.84 12.50 -4.26
N LEU A 40 0.21 11.78 -3.33
CA LEU A 40 -1.01 11.02 -3.51
C LEU A 40 -2.14 11.93 -4.00
N ALA A 41 -2.46 12.99 -3.25
CA ALA A 41 -3.56 13.90 -3.59
C ALA A 41 -3.37 14.53 -4.98
N THR A 42 -2.17 15.04 -5.26
CA THR A 42 -1.89 15.68 -6.56
C THR A 42 -1.91 14.68 -7.73
N THR A 43 -1.50 13.43 -7.50
CA THR A 43 -1.53 12.38 -8.53
C THR A 43 -2.95 11.88 -8.78
N LEU A 44 -3.76 11.75 -7.74
CA LEU A 44 -5.17 11.41 -7.87
C LEU A 44 -5.92 12.45 -8.72
N CYS A 45 -5.67 13.74 -8.52
CA CYS A 45 -6.24 14.81 -9.36
C CYS A 45 -5.94 14.61 -10.85
N VAL A 46 -4.73 14.17 -11.19
CA VAL A 46 -4.33 13.89 -12.58
C VAL A 46 -5.10 12.71 -13.17
N VAL A 47 -5.31 11.65 -12.38
CA VAL A 47 -6.13 10.50 -12.81
C VAL A 47 -7.58 10.92 -12.99
N ARG A 48 -8.16 11.64 -12.03
CA ARG A 48 -9.57 12.09 -12.05
C ARG A 48 -9.89 13.08 -13.17
N ALA A 49 -8.91 13.86 -13.62
CA ALA A 49 -9.06 14.71 -14.79
C ALA A 49 -9.30 13.92 -16.10
N VAL A 50 -8.96 12.63 -16.11
CA VAL A 50 -9.09 11.75 -17.27
C VAL A 50 -10.16 10.68 -17.09
N ASP A 51 -10.21 10.05 -15.91
CA ASP A 51 -11.13 8.97 -15.57
C ASP A 51 -11.71 9.22 -14.15
N PRO A 52 -12.86 9.92 -14.05
CA PRO A 52 -13.41 10.38 -12.78
C PRO A 52 -13.91 9.24 -11.89
N ASP A 53 -14.29 8.09 -12.47
CA ASP A 53 -14.99 7.01 -11.78
C ASP A 53 -14.10 5.76 -11.58
N ARG A 54 -12.84 5.76 -12.08
CA ARG A 54 -11.90 4.65 -11.90
C ARG A 54 -11.64 4.35 -10.43
N GLU A 55 -11.79 3.12 -10.01
CA GLU A 55 -11.33 2.72 -8.68
C GLU A 55 -9.80 2.87 -8.57
N VAL A 56 -9.33 3.48 -7.47
CA VAL A 56 -7.91 3.71 -7.22
C VAL A 56 -7.52 3.14 -5.85
N LEU A 57 -6.53 2.25 -5.84
CA LEU A 57 -5.91 1.70 -4.64
C LEU A 57 -4.77 2.59 -4.16
N VAL A 58 -4.74 2.84 -2.86
CA VAL A 58 -3.74 3.67 -2.20
C VAL A 58 -3.32 3.04 -0.87
N GLY A 59 -2.02 2.93 -0.63
CA GLY A 59 -1.48 2.38 0.61
C GLY A 59 -0.70 3.41 1.42
N PRO A 60 -0.43 3.16 2.71
CA PRO A 60 0.40 4.03 3.53
C PRO A 60 1.89 3.91 3.17
N VAL A 61 2.70 4.75 3.80
CA VAL A 61 4.16 4.58 3.80
C VAL A 61 4.58 3.29 4.52
N MET A 62 5.89 3.10 4.72
CA MET A 62 6.46 1.89 5.33
C MET A 62 6.08 0.62 4.57
N ALA A 63 6.16 0.67 3.24
CA ALA A 63 5.83 -0.44 2.36
C ALA A 63 4.39 -0.97 2.55
N ASN A 64 3.41 -0.05 2.55
CA ASN A 64 2.00 -0.36 2.74
C ASN A 64 1.69 -1.07 4.07
N ALA A 65 2.49 -0.87 5.12
CA ALA A 65 2.32 -1.57 6.39
C ALA A 65 1.08 -1.08 7.16
N VAL A 66 0.38 -2.00 7.82
CA VAL A 66 -0.76 -1.71 8.71
C VAL A 66 -0.41 -0.66 9.77
N ALA A 67 0.80 -0.72 10.34
CA ALA A 67 1.26 0.21 11.37
C ALA A 67 1.34 1.68 10.91
N ALA A 68 1.40 1.93 9.60
CA ALA A 68 1.45 3.26 9.02
C ALA A 68 0.09 3.74 8.50
N LEU A 69 -0.96 2.92 8.56
CA LEU A 69 -2.27 3.24 8.01
C LEU A 69 -2.87 4.52 8.65
N SER A 70 -2.62 4.75 9.94
CA SER A 70 -3.07 5.95 10.66
C SER A 70 -2.45 7.26 10.17
N SER A 71 -1.35 7.20 9.41
CA SER A 71 -0.71 8.37 8.79
C SER A 71 -1.17 8.63 7.35
N LEU A 72 -1.99 7.74 6.78
CA LEU A 72 -2.52 7.90 5.43
C LEU A 72 -3.70 8.86 5.43
N GLU A 73 -3.56 9.98 4.71
CA GLU A 73 -4.63 10.96 4.55
C GLU A 73 -5.31 10.76 3.20
N LEU A 74 -6.56 10.30 3.21
CA LEU A 74 -7.34 10.07 1.99
C LEU A 74 -8.03 11.36 1.53
N PRO A 75 -7.87 11.77 0.26
CA PRO A 75 -8.72 12.79 -0.34
C PRO A 75 -10.20 12.40 -0.28
N ASN A 76 -11.11 13.38 -0.24
CA ASN A 76 -12.54 13.15 -0.31
C ASN A 76 -12.96 12.71 -1.72
N ASP A 77 -12.85 11.41 -2.00
CA ASP A 77 -13.08 10.78 -3.29
C ASP A 77 -13.82 9.45 -3.09
N PRO A 78 -14.97 9.23 -3.75
CA PRO A 78 -15.80 8.05 -3.51
C PRO A 78 -15.28 6.77 -4.18
N HIS A 79 -14.20 6.85 -4.98
CA HIS A 79 -13.62 5.75 -5.76
C HIS A 79 -12.19 5.43 -5.31
N LEU A 80 -11.97 5.51 -3.99
CA LEU A 80 -10.72 5.15 -3.32
C LEU A 80 -10.91 3.92 -2.44
N THR A 81 -9.97 2.98 -2.55
CA THR A 81 -9.84 1.85 -1.64
C THR A 81 -8.44 1.84 -1.03
N ALA A 82 -8.36 1.74 0.30
CA ALA A 82 -7.08 1.58 0.98
C ALA A 82 -6.53 0.16 0.77
N THR A 83 -5.21 0.03 0.57
CA THR A 83 -4.50 -1.26 0.51
C THR A 83 -3.40 -1.34 1.57
N VAL A 84 -3.18 -2.55 2.10
CA VAL A 84 -2.09 -2.86 3.04
C VAL A 84 -1.38 -4.14 2.62
N HIS A 85 -0.07 -4.20 2.85
CA HIS A 85 0.73 -5.41 2.66
C HIS A 85 1.06 -6.01 4.02
N TYR A 86 0.58 -7.24 4.26
CA TYR A 86 0.70 -7.87 5.57
C TYR A 86 1.68 -9.04 5.53
N TYR A 87 2.91 -8.78 5.96
CA TYR A 87 4.00 -9.76 6.03
C TYR A 87 4.51 -10.02 7.45
N SER A 88 3.76 -9.63 8.48
CA SER A 88 4.15 -9.85 9.88
C SER A 88 3.95 -11.31 10.32
N PRO A 89 4.91 -11.92 11.06
CA PRO A 89 6.24 -11.40 11.37
C PRO A 89 7.16 -11.42 10.15
N PHE A 90 7.82 -10.30 9.86
CA PHE A 90 8.64 -10.15 8.65
C PHE A 90 9.78 -11.17 8.58
N ALA A 91 10.41 -11.47 9.72
CA ALA A 91 11.43 -12.51 9.82
C ALA A 91 10.91 -13.90 9.41
N PHE A 92 9.65 -14.22 9.72
CA PHE A 92 9.04 -15.49 9.31
C PHE A 92 8.77 -15.53 7.80
N THR A 93 8.20 -14.46 7.24
CA THR A 93 7.76 -14.41 5.84
C THR A 93 8.91 -14.20 4.86
N HIS A 94 10.01 -13.56 5.30
CA HIS A 94 11.16 -13.21 4.46
C HIS A 94 12.44 -13.96 4.84
N GLN A 95 12.39 -15.00 5.67
CA GLN A 95 13.57 -15.80 5.98
C GLN A 95 14.25 -16.34 4.70
N GLY A 96 15.54 -16.05 4.54
CA GLY A 96 16.33 -16.44 3.36
C GLY A 96 15.99 -15.70 2.06
N ALA A 97 15.17 -14.65 2.09
CA ALA A 97 14.90 -13.84 0.90
C ALA A 97 16.20 -13.14 0.42
N TRP A 98 16.64 -13.45 -0.79
CA TRP A 98 17.94 -13.00 -1.33
C TRP A 98 18.05 -11.48 -1.49
N TRP A 99 16.90 -10.79 -1.61
CA TRP A 99 16.83 -9.33 -1.75
C TRP A 99 16.76 -8.60 -0.39
N GLU A 100 16.58 -9.33 0.71
CA GLU A 100 16.41 -8.75 2.05
C GLU A 100 17.70 -8.93 2.87
N PRO A 101 18.42 -7.85 3.19
CA PRO A 101 19.65 -7.93 3.97
C PRO A 101 19.42 -8.56 5.36
N GLY A 102 20.26 -9.54 5.71
CA GLY A 102 20.18 -10.22 7.02
C GLY A 102 19.15 -11.35 7.09
N SER A 103 18.37 -11.59 6.03
CA SER A 103 17.32 -12.60 5.99
C SER A 103 17.80 -14.04 6.26
N ALA A 104 19.06 -14.35 5.94
CA ALA A 104 19.67 -15.64 6.21
C ALA A 104 19.67 -16.00 7.72
N ALA A 105 19.75 -14.99 8.60
CA ALA A 105 19.72 -15.20 10.05
C ALA A 105 18.32 -15.61 10.56
N TRP A 106 17.27 -15.43 9.76
CA TRP A 106 15.90 -15.77 10.14
C TRP A 106 15.50 -17.19 9.72
N ILE A 107 16.36 -17.91 9.00
CA ILE A 107 16.09 -19.28 8.55
C ILE A 107 15.81 -20.18 9.76
N GLY A 108 14.66 -20.83 9.75
CA GLY A 108 14.16 -21.66 10.85
C GLY A 108 13.14 -20.96 11.75
N THR A 109 12.79 -19.69 11.48
CA THR A 109 11.69 -19.01 12.17
C THR A 109 10.39 -19.76 11.90
N THR A 110 9.64 -20.08 12.95
CA THR A 110 8.34 -20.76 12.88
C THR A 110 7.19 -19.80 13.23
N TRP A 111 5.99 -20.11 12.74
CA TRP A 111 4.75 -19.39 13.06
C TRP A 111 3.61 -20.40 13.21
N SER A 112 2.87 -20.36 14.32
CA SER A 112 1.58 -21.09 14.53
C SER A 112 1.12 -21.09 16.00
N THR A 113 1.75 -20.31 16.88
CA THR A 113 1.36 -20.25 18.29
C THR A 113 0.05 -19.49 18.50
N ALA A 114 -0.52 -19.59 19.70
CA ALA A 114 -1.68 -18.77 20.06
C ALA A 114 -1.33 -17.25 20.09
N ALA A 115 -0.11 -16.92 20.52
CA ALA A 115 0.38 -15.54 20.53
C ALA A 115 0.53 -14.98 19.11
N ASP A 116 1.06 -15.78 18.18
CA ASP A 116 1.17 -15.41 16.76
C ASP A 116 -0.18 -15.03 16.15
N ARG A 117 -1.21 -15.86 16.38
CA ARG A 117 -2.58 -15.59 15.92
C ARG A 117 -3.19 -14.36 16.58
N ALA A 118 -2.92 -14.15 17.87
CA ALA A 118 -3.41 -12.99 18.60
C ALA A 118 -2.79 -11.70 18.05
N ALA A 119 -1.50 -11.71 17.69
CA ALA A 119 -0.82 -10.57 17.07
C ALA A 119 -1.45 -10.20 15.72
N VAL A 120 -1.67 -11.19 14.83
CA VAL A 120 -2.37 -10.94 13.55
C VAL A 120 -3.76 -10.36 13.76
N THR A 121 -4.50 -10.90 14.73
CA THR A 121 -5.83 -10.40 15.05
C THR A 121 -5.78 -8.95 15.52
N ALA A 122 -4.83 -8.61 16.41
CA ALA A 122 -4.66 -7.26 16.92
C ALA A 122 -4.31 -6.25 15.81
N ASP A 123 -3.38 -6.62 14.92
CA ASP A 123 -2.99 -5.78 13.79
C ASP A 123 -4.18 -5.51 12.86
N LEU A 124 -4.93 -6.55 12.48
CA LEU A 124 -6.09 -6.41 11.59
C LEU A 124 -7.26 -5.67 12.24
N VAL A 125 -7.40 -5.73 13.56
CA VAL A 125 -8.36 -4.89 14.29
C VAL A 125 -7.94 -3.43 14.24
N SER A 126 -6.65 -3.14 14.45
CA SER A 126 -6.11 -1.78 14.34
C SER A 126 -6.24 -1.20 12.92
N ALA A 127 -6.28 -2.04 11.89
CA ALA A 127 -6.44 -1.59 10.50
C ALA A 127 -7.88 -1.13 10.17
N ARG A 128 -8.87 -1.44 11.02
CA ARG A 128 -10.30 -1.13 10.79
C ARG A 128 -10.75 0.17 11.43
N SER A 129 -9.97 0.71 12.36
CA SER A 129 -10.28 1.88 13.20
C SER A 129 -9.69 3.15 12.61
#